data_AF-A0A1D1UGB6-F1
#
_entry.id   AF-A0A1D1UGB6-F1
#
_cell.length_a   1.000
_cell.length_b   1.000
_cell.length_c   1.000
_cell.angle_alpha   90.00
_cell.angle_beta   90.00
_cell.angle_gamma   90.00
#
_symmetry.space_group_name_H-M   'P 1'
#
loop_
_entity.id
_entity.type
_entity.pdbx_description
1 polymer ?
#
loop_
_entity_poly.entity_id
_entity_poly.type
_entity_poly.pdbx_seq_one_letter_code
_entity_poly.pdbx_strand_id
1 'polypeptide(L)'
;MAPQRTEHSLAIRNLVIKKHLLKVSNYEISRQLLIPRCSVIKIVKKYKEMGSVENNPRCGRPRKTTALTDRLIVRKAVKERQKSASTIEEEIKAGLSVSVSEETDNDPKHKPMLVSNWLNKYHTKQLFWAPYSPDLNPIEHLWAEVERRLRKIELKNIGQLEEAIVEVWYNIEPEFCRNLVHSMPRRIAKVKKNQGFASGY
;
A
#
# COMPACT_ATOMS: atom_id res chain seq x y z
N MET A 1 -14.20 -14.35 -10.22
CA MET A 1 -13.99 -12.98 -10.74
C MET A 1 -14.96 -12.05 -10.03
N ALA A 2 -14.50 -10.93 -9.46
CA ALA A 2 -15.40 -9.97 -8.84
C ALA A 2 -16.36 -9.39 -9.92
N PRO A 3 -17.65 -9.18 -9.60
CA PRO A 3 -18.58 -8.61 -10.58
C PRO A 3 -18.07 -7.22 -11.00
N GLN A 4 -17.81 -7.04 -12.29
CA GLN A 4 -17.46 -5.72 -12.80
C GLN A 4 -18.66 -4.80 -12.60
N ARG A 5 -18.46 -3.69 -11.89
CA ARG A 5 -19.50 -2.66 -11.77
C ARG A 5 -19.84 -2.17 -13.17
N THR A 6 -21.07 -2.45 -13.62
CA THR A 6 -21.57 -1.99 -14.92
C THR A 6 -21.78 -0.48 -14.84
N GLU A 7 -20.86 0.22 -15.46
CA GLU A 7 -20.84 1.67 -15.56
C GLU A 7 -21.76 2.11 -16.72
N HIS A 8 -22.60 3.15 -16.52
CA HIS A 8 -23.48 3.66 -17.59
C HIS A 8 -22.66 4.12 -18.80
N SER A 9 -23.21 3.98 -20.00
CA SER A 9 -22.53 4.38 -21.25
C SER A 9 -22.21 5.88 -21.28
N LEU A 10 -21.18 6.26 -22.04
CA LEU A 10 -20.76 7.66 -22.15
C LEU A 10 -21.89 8.56 -22.67
N ALA A 11 -22.69 8.05 -23.60
CA ALA A 11 -23.87 8.73 -24.14
C ALA A 11 -24.90 9.07 -23.05
N ILE A 12 -25.23 8.11 -22.18
CA ILE A 12 -26.18 8.31 -21.08
C ILE A 12 -25.64 9.37 -20.11
N ARG A 13 -24.36 9.29 -19.74
CA ARG A 13 -23.76 10.27 -18.81
C ARG A 13 -23.73 11.68 -19.41
N ASN A 14 -23.40 11.82 -20.69
CA ASN A 14 -23.43 13.10 -21.39
C ASN A 14 -24.84 13.69 -21.41
N LEU A 15 -25.86 12.85 -21.63
CA LEU A 15 -27.25 13.30 -21.62
C LEU A 15 -27.72 13.74 -20.22
N VAL A 16 -27.27 13.04 -19.17
CA VAL A 16 -27.47 13.46 -17.77
C VAL A 16 -26.87 14.83 -17.52
N ILE A 17 -25.61 15.06 -17.93
CA ILE A 17 -24.94 16.35 -17.73
C ILE A 17 -25.61 17.45 -18.55
N LYS A 18 -25.98 17.20 -19.81
CA LYS A 18 -26.72 18.17 -20.64
C LYS A 18 -28.02 18.62 -19.95
N LYS A 19 -28.81 17.68 -19.42
CA LYS A 19 -30.05 18.01 -18.67
C LYS A 19 -29.77 18.69 -17.33
N HIS A 20 -28.68 18.33 -16.64
CA HIS A 20 -28.26 19.00 -15.40
C HIS A 20 -27.87 20.47 -15.64
N LEU A 21 -27.16 20.76 -16.74
CA LEU A 21 -26.81 22.11 -17.15
C LEU A 21 -28.04 22.95 -17.50
N LEU A 22 -29.07 22.31 -18.07
CA LEU A 22 -30.41 22.90 -18.28
C LEU A 22 -31.24 23.04 -16.97
N LYS A 23 -30.61 22.85 -15.80
CA LYS A 23 -31.22 22.97 -14.46
C LYS A 23 -32.42 22.06 -14.21
N VAL A 24 -32.57 20.98 -14.99
CA VAL A 24 -33.59 19.96 -14.74
C VAL A 24 -33.28 19.21 -13.45
N SER A 25 -34.31 18.89 -12.66
CA SER A 25 -34.13 18.21 -11.37
C SER A 25 -33.58 16.79 -11.56
N ASN A 26 -32.77 16.30 -10.60
CA ASN A 26 -32.21 14.94 -10.65
C ASN A 26 -33.30 13.85 -10.71
N TYR A 27 -34.48 14.13 -10.14
CA TYR A 27 -35.64 13.25 -10.22
C TYR A 27 -36.19 13.19 -11.65
N GLU A 28 -36.37 14.33 -12.29
CA GLU A 28 -36.89 14.40 -13.65
C GLU A 28 -35.91 13.80 -14.67
N ILE A 29 -34.60 14.00 -14.48
CA ILE A 29 -33.56 13.35 -15.29
C ILE A 29 -33.63 11.82 -15.15
N SER A 30 -33.83 11.33 -13.92
CA SER A 30 -33.98 9.89 -13.64
C SER A 30 -35.21 9.30 -14.34
N ARG A 31 -36.35 10.00 -14.28
CA ARG A 31 -37.60 9.60 -14.92
C ARG A 31 -37.48 9.56 -16.45
N GLN A 32 -36.88 10.59 -17.05
CA GLN A 32 -36.76 10.72 -18.51
C GLN A 32 -35.76 9.76 -19.13
N LEU A 33 -34.67 9.45 -18.42
CA LEU A 33 -33.60 8.58 -18.92
C LEU A 33 -33.72 7.13 -18.43
N LEU A 34 -34.76 6.82 -17.64
CA LEU A 34 -35.00 5.50 -17.05
C LEU A 34 -33.76 4.93 -16.32
N ILE A 35 -33.00 5.80 -15.66
CA ILE A 35 -31.85 5.42 -14.83
C ILE A 35 -32.12 5.71 -13.36
N PRO A 36 -31.57 4.91 -12.42
CA PRO A 36 -31.74 5.16 -11.00
C PRO A 36 -31.29 6.56 -10.60
N ARG A 37 -32.08 7.24 -9.75
CA ARG A 37 -31.77 8.58 -9.24
C ARG A 37 -30.39 8.66 -8.57
N CYS A 38 -29.97 7.58 -7.91
CA CYS A 38 -28.63 7.48 -7.31
C CYS A 38 -27.51 7.51 -8.35
N SER A 39 -27.73 6.97 -9.56
CA SER A 39 -26.78 7.05 -10.68
C SER A 39 -26.69 8.47 -11.21
N VAL A 40 -27.81 9.18 -11.36
CA VAL A 40 -27.85 10.60 -11.76
C VAL A 40 -27.02 11.44 -10.79
N ILE A 41 -27.25 11.27 -9.48
CA ILE A 41 -26.51 11.99 -8.43
C ILE A 41 -25.02 11.73 -8.52
N LYS A 42 -24.60 10.46 -8.68
CA LYS A 42 -23.18 10.10 -8.81
C LYS A 42 -22.52 10.70 -10.05
N ILE A 43 -23.21 10.66 -11.20
CA ILE A 43 -22.71 11.24 -12.46
C ILE A 43 -22.53 12.76 -12.33
N VAL A 44 -23.54 13.46 -11.79
CA VAL A 44 -23.48 14.91 -11.57
C VAL A 44 -22.39 15.28 -10.57
N LYS A 45 -22.26 14.55 -9.47
CA LYS A 45 -21.21 14.78 -8.46
C LYS A 45 -19.82 14.65 -9.07
N LYS A 46 -19.55 13.54 -9.79
CA LYS A 46 -18.28 13.32 -10.49
C LYS A 46 -17.97 14.45 -11.48
N TYR A 47 -18.97 14.91 -12.25
CA TYR A 47 -18.80 15.99 -13.20
C TYR A 47 -18.48 17.33 -12.53
N LYS A 48 -19.11 17.65 -11.39
CA LYS A 48 -18.79 18.86 -10.62
C LYS A 48 -17.36 18.85 -10.06
N GLU A 49 -16.86 17.67 -9.68
CA GLU A 49 -15.51 17.51 -9.12
C GLU A 49 -14.42 17.57 -10.19
N MET A 50 -14.67 17.04 -11.39
CA MET A 50 -13.60 16.83 -12.39
C MET A 50 -13.83 17.52 -13.74
N GLY A 51 -15.00 18.09 -13.97
CA GLY A 51 -15.36 18.75 -15.23
C GLY A 51 -15.49 17.82 -16.46
N SER A 52 -15.23 16.52 -16.30
CA SER A 52 -15.26 15.53 -17.39
C SER A 52 -16.22 14.37 -17.11
N VAL A 53 -16.84 13.88 -18.18
CA VAL A 53 -17.75 12.72 -18.19
C VAL A 53 -17.00 11.42 -18.47
N GLU A 54 -15.78 11.54 -19.02
CA GLU A 54 -14.94 10.42 -19.40
C GLU A 54 -14.46 9.62 -18.19
N ASN A 55 -14.00 8.40 -18.48
CA ASN A 55 -13.37 7.59 -17.46
C ASN A 55 -12.01 8.19 -17.15
N ASN A 56 -11.73 8.38 -15.86
CA ASN A 56 -10.39 8.77 -15.48
C ASN A 56 -9.42 7.69 -15.93
N PRO A 57 -8.25 8.10 -16.45
CA PRO A 57 -7.17 7.14 -16.62
C PRO A 57 -6.97 6.44 -15.28
N ARG A 58 -6.98 5.11 -15.29
CA ARG A 58 -6.67 4.34 -14.09
C ARG A 58 -5.24 4.72 -13.70
N CYS A 59 -5.09 5.39 -12.56
CA CYS A 59 -3.78 5.67 -12.00
C CYS A 59 -3.23 4.36 -11.43
N GLY A 60 -2.61 3.55 -12.28
CA GLY A 60 -1.72 2.48 -11.82
C GLY A 60 -0.52 3.07 -11.10
N ARG A 61 0.31 2.21 -10.50
CA ARG A 61 1.58 2.65 -9.91
C ARG A 61 2.41 3.38 -10.98
N PRO A 62 2.87 4.62 -10.74
CA PRO A 62 3.66 5.35 -11.72
C PRO A 62 4.92 4.55 -12.08
N ARG A 63 5.29 4.55 -13.37
CA ARG A 63 6.45 3.80 -13.87
C ARG A 63 7.74 4.45 -13.38
N LYS A 64 8.63 3.67 -12.78
CA LYS A 64 9.98 4.10 -12.37
C LYS A 64 10.98 4.07 -13.52
N THR A 65 10.79 3.17 -14.48
CA THR A 65 11.68 3.01 -15.64
C THR A 65 11.09 3.65 -16.89
N THR A 66 11.98 4.06 -17.80
CA THR A 66 11.62 4.54 -19.14
C THR A 66 11.63 3.39 -20.15
N ALA A 67 10.98 3.57 -21.31
CA ALA A 67 10.97 2.56 -22.37
C ALA A 67 12.38 2.25 -22.93
N LEU A 68 13.36 3.14 -22.75
CA LEU A 68 14.75 2.93 -23.14
C LEU A 68 15.48 2.07 -22.10
N THR A 69 15.29 2.35 -20.81
CA THR A 69 15.86 1.53 -19.73
C THR A 69 15.35 0.10 -19.79
N ASP A 70 14.06 -0.12 -20.05
CA ASP A 70 13.49 -1.47 -20.15
C ASP A 70 14.10 -2.26 -21.31
N ARG A 71 14.31 -1.61 -22.46
CA ARG A 71 14.98 -2.23 -23.62
C ARG A 71 16.44 -2.59 -23.32
N LEU A 72 17.14 -1.79 -22.52
CA LEU A 72 18.50 -2.07 -22.09
C LEU A 72 18.58 -3.21 -21.07
N ILE A 73 17.65 -3.26 -20.12
CA ILE A 73 17.52 -4.36 -19.15
C ILE A 73 17.33 -5.68 -19.89
N VAL A 74 16.37 -5.74 -20.83
CA VAL A 74 16.08 -6.95 -21.60
C VAL A 74 17.31 -7.37 -22.42
N ARG A 75 17.99 -6.43 -23.10
CA ARG A 75 19.20 -6.76 -23.88
C ARG A 75 20.35 -7.29 -23.00
N LYS A 76 20.60 -6.69 -21.84
CA LYS A 76 21.64 -7.15 -20.90
C LYS A 76 21.31 -8.52 -20.33
N ALA A 77 20.08 -8.72 -19.86
CA ALA A 77 19.62 -10.00 -19.32
C ALA A 77 19.67 -11.13 -20.36
N VAL A 78 19.41 -10.83 -21.64
CA VAL A 78 19.53 -11.80 -22.74
C VAL A 78 20.99 -12.11 -23.06
N LYS A 79 21.87 -11.11 -23.04
CA LYS A 79 23.32 -11.27 -23.31
C LYS A 79 24.03 -12.04 -22.19
N GLU A 80 23.61 -11.84 -20.95
CA GLU A 80 24.28 -12.35 -19.75
C GLU A 80 23.29 -13.11 -18.86
N ARG A 81 22.77 -14.22 -19.39
CA ARG A 81 21.70 -15.04 -18.75
C ARG A 81 22.03 -15.56 -17.35
N GLN A 82 23.30 -15.61 -16.96
CA GLN A 82 23.76 -16.12 -15.66
C GLN A 82 24.01 -15.02 -14.63
N LYS A 83 23.85 -13.73 -14.98
CA LYS A 83 24.03 -12.64 -14.03
C LYS A 83 22.76 -12.41 -13.21
N SER A 84 22.97 -12.13 -11.92
CA SER A 84 21.89 -11.76 -11.01
C SER A 84 21.29 -10.40 -11.39
N ALA A 85 20.00 -10.22 -11.07
CA ALA A 85 19.28 -8.98 -11.30
C ALA A 85 19.95 -7.76 -10.62
N SER A 86 20.57 -7.96 -9.45
CA SER A 86 21.31 -6.91 -8.71
C SER A 86 22.55 -6.42 -9.46
N THR A 87 23.31 -7.35 -10.04
CA THR A 87 24.51 -7.01 -10.84
C THR A 87 24.13 -6.27 -12.12
N ILE A 88 23.04 -6.70 -12.78
CA ILE A 88 22.52 -6.01 -13.97
C ILE A 88 22.05 -4.60 -13.60
N GLU A 89 21.44 -4.42 -12.43
CA GLU A 89 21.00 -3.12 -11.92
C GLU A 89 22.18 -2.17 -11.68
N GLU A 90 23.23 -2.61 -10.98
CA GLU A 90 24.44 -1.82 -10.74
C GLU A 90 25.08 -1.33 -12.05
N GLU A 91 25.21 -2.22 -13.04
CA GLU A 91 25.79 -1.83 -14.32
C GLU A 91 24.88 -0.90 -15.15
N ILE A 92 23.56 -0.92 -14.92
CA ILE A 92 22.62 0.01 -15.59
C ILE A 92 22.64 1.36 -14.88
N LYS A 93 22.72 1.39 -13.54
CA LYS A 93 22.95 2.60 -12.74
C LYS A 93 24.29 3.26 -13.08
N ALA A 94 25.32 2.47 -13.37
CA ALA A 94 26.63 2.99 -13.78
C ALA A 94 26.61 3.60 -15.20
N GLY A 95 25.77 3.09 -16.10
CA GLY A 95 25.71 3.53 -17.50
C GLY A 95 24.66 4.62 -17.81
N LEU A 96 23.67 4.78 -16.94
CA LEU A 96 22.65 5.81 -17.01
C LEU A 96 22.54 6.43 -15.63
N SER A 97 22.72 7.75 -15.53
CA SER A 97 22.60 8.56 -14.31
C SER A 97 21.15 8.60 -13.79
N VAL A 98 20.61 7.44 -13.46
CA VAL A 98 19.29 7.23 -12.89
C VAL A 98 19.50 6.41 -11.62
N SER A 99 19.31 7.08 -10.48
CA SER A 99 19.32 6.45 -9.17
C SER A 99 18.03 5.65 -8.97
N VAL A 100 18.13 4.33 -8.99
CA VAL A 100 17.08 3.47 -8.43
C VAL A 100 17.35 3.34 -6.93
N SER A 101 16.37 3.78 -6.14
CA SER A 101 16.34 3.73 -4.68
C SER A 101 16.75 2.35 -4.17
N GLU A 102 17.77 2.30 -3.31
CA GLU A 102 18.01 1.15 -2.43
C GLU A 102 16.79 1.01 -1.50
N GLU A 103 16.20 -0.18 -1.45
CA GLU A 103 14.88 -0.37 -0.85
C GLU A 103 14.91 -1.52 0.15
N THR A 104 14.93 -1.16 1.43
CA THR A 104 14.43 -1.97 2.54
C THR A 104 13.09 -1.41 3.04
N ASP A 105 12.13 -2.31 3.20
CA ASP A 105 10.71 -2.14 3.57
C ASP A 105 9.94 -0.99 2.92
N ASN A 106 9.18 -1.29 1.86
CA ASN A 106 8.41 -0.30 1.11
C ASN A 106 6.98 -0.78 0.79
N ASP A 107 6.03 -0.61 1.71
CA ASP A 107 4.72 -0.15 1.26
C ASP A 107 4.89 1.34 0.86
N PRO A 108 4.64 1.72 -0.42
CA PRO A 108 4.78 3.09 -0.89
C PRO A 108 4.02 4.14 -0.06
N LYS A 109 3.02 3.71 0.73
CA LYS A 109 2.24 4.58 1.62
C LYS A 109 3.04 5.14 2.80
N HIS A 110 4.15 4.48 3.20
CA HIS A 110 5.01 4.93 4.31
C HIS A 110 6.16 5.85 3.86
N LYS A 111 6.21 6.25 2.58
CA LYS A 111 7.12 7.27 2.06
C LYS A 111 6.43 8.60 1.69
N PRO A 112 5.82 9.34 2.63
CA PRO A 112 5.73 10.78 2.47
C PRO A 112 7.13 11.37 2.61
N MET A 113 7.52 12.26 1.69
CA MET A 113 8.75 13.08 1.74
C MET A 113 8.98 13.74 3.12
N LEU A 114 7.88 13.99 3.84
CA LEU A 114 7.82 14.52 5.19
C LEU A 114 8.49 13.62 6.24
N VAL A 115 8.30 12.29 6.14
CA VAL A 115 8.85 11.31 7.09
C VAL A 115 10.36 11.20 6.91
N SER A 116 10.84 11.19 5.67
CA SER A 116 12.29 11.20 5.35
C SER A 116 12.97 12.47 5.86
N ASN A 117 12.35 13.64 5.65
CA ASN A 117 12.87 14.92 6.14
C ASN A 117 12.89 14.97 7.68
N TRP A 118 11.89 14.39 8.35
CA TRP A 118 11.84 14.29 9.80
C TRP A 118 12.96 13.38 10.36
N LEU A 119 13.13 12.18 9.80
CA LEU A 119 14.20 11.25 10.25
C LEU A 119 15.60 11.85 10.09
N ASN A 120 15.84 12.56 8.98
CA ASN A 120 17.08 13.28 8.73
C ASN A 120 17.30 14.43 9.72
N LYS A 121 16.24 15.18 10.07
CA LYS A 121 16.31 16.30 11.03
C LYS A 121 16.73 15.85 12.43
N TYR A 122 16.31 14.66 12.86
CA TYR A 122 16.63 14.13 14.20
C TYR A 122 17.82 13.15 14.20
N HIS A 123 18.57 13.05 13.09
CA HIS A 123 19.72 12.15 12.95
C HIS A 123 19.42 10.69 13.35
N THR A 124 18.19 10.24 13.11
CA THR A 124 17.76 8.91 13.55
C THR A 124 18.34 7.88 12.58
N LYS A 125 19.24 7.01 13.05
CA LYS A 125 19.76 5.91 12.23
C LYS A 125 18.65 4.89 12.00
N GLN A 126 18.20 4.77 10.76
CA GLN A 126 17.27 3.72 10.36
C GLN A 126 18.02 2.37 10.33
N LEU A 127 17.49 1.40 11.07
CA LEU A 127 17.99 0.03 11.01
C LEU A 127 17.55 -0.63 9.70
N PHE A 128 18.44 -1.44 9.12
CA PHE A 128 18.14 -2.26 7.94
C PHE A 128 17.18 -3.39 8.32
N TRP A 129 16.05 -3.49 7.63
CA TRP A 129 15.05 -4.54 7.82
C TRP A 129 14.89 -5.33 6.52
N ALA A 130 15.12 -6.64 6.58
CA ALA A 130 14.93 -7.50 5.41
C ALA A 130 13.42 -7.60 5.07
N PRO A 131 13.03 -7.47 3.79
CA PRO A 131 11.64 -7.57 3.40
C PRO A 131 11.06 -8.96 3.73
N TYR A 132 9.77 -9.01 4.04
CA TYR A 132 9.04 -10.25 4.39
C TYR A 132 9.63 -11.02 5.59
N SER A 133 10.28 -10.32 6.51
CA SER A 133 10.87 -10.92 7.73
C SER A 133 10.14 -10.47 9.01
N PRO A 134 8.84 -10.79 9.19
CA PRO A 134 8.10 -10.42 10.41
C PRO A 134 8.73 -11.02 11.67
N ASP A 135 9.37 -12.19 11.54
CA ASP A 135 10.15 -12.87 12.59
C ASP A 135 11.22 -11.96 13.24
N LEU A 136 11.75 -11.00 12.46
CA LEU A 136 12.78 -10.07 12.89
C LEU A 136 12.21 -8.75 13.41
N ASN A 137 10.90 -8.51 13.36
CA ASN A 137 10.31 -7.27 13.83
C ASN A 137 9.68 -7.47 15.23
N PRO A 138 10.27 -6.91 16.32
CA PRO A 138 9.73 -7.07 17.66
C PRO A 138 8.30 -6.57 17.84
N ILE A 139 7.85 -5.61 17.02
CA ILE A 139 6.48 -5.08 17.14
C ILE A 139 5.45 -6.09 16.64
N GLU A 140 5.77 -6.94 15.66
CA GLU A 140 4.87 -8.01 15.18
C GLU A 140 4.64 -9.02 16.30
N HIS A 141 5.67 -9.28 17.09
CA HIS A 141 5.61 -10.16 18.27
C HIS A 141 4.79 -9.56 19.39
N LEU A 142 4.89 -8.23 19.58
CA LEU A 142 4.05 -7.50 20.51
C LEU A 142 2.58 -7.55 20.08
N TRP A 143 2.29 -7.35 18.80
CA TRP A 143 0.94 -7.46 18.25
C TRP A 143 0.37 -8.87 18.35
N ALA A 144 1.19 -9.91 18.12
CA ALA A 144 0.77 -11.29 18.32
C ALA A 144 0.34 -11.57 19.77
N GLU A 145 1.04 -10.98 20.74
CA GLU A 145 0.66 -11.06 22.16
C GLU A 145 -0.64 -10.30 22.47
N VAL A 146 -0.83 -9.11 21.91
CA VAL A 146 -2.09 -8.35 22.01
C VAL A 146 -3.24 -9.18 21.46
N GLU A 147 -3.10 -9.71 20.25
CA GLU A 147 -4.14 -10.50 19.58
C GLU A 147 -4.45 -11.79 20.36
N ARG A 148 -3.43 -12.44 20.94
CA ARG A 148 -3.59 -13.62 21.81
C ARG A 148 -4.41 -13.30 23.07
N ARG A 149 -4.22 -12.12 23.66
CA ARG A 149 -5.01 -11.69 24.82
C ARG A 149 -6.44 -11.33 24.41
N LEU A 150 -6.62 -10.63 23.29
CA LEU A 150 -7.94 -10.27 22.76
C LEU A 150 -8.79 -11.49 22.40
N ARG A 151 -8.17 -12.57 21.89
CA ARG A 151 -8.87 -13.84 21.61
C ARG A 151 -9.55 -14.47 22.82
N LYS A 152 -9.16 -14.09 24.05
CA LYS A 152 -9.78 -14.58 25.29
C LYS A 152 -11.01 -13.77 25.71
N ILE A 153 -11.25 -12.63 25.08
CA ILE A 153 -12.33 -11.71 25.40
C ILE A 153 -13.42 -11.90 24.35
N GLU A 154 -14.65 -12.14 24.77
CA GLU A 154 -15.79 -12.11 23.84
C GLU A 154 -16.14 -10.67 23.48
N LEU A 155 -15.84 -10.27 22.25
CA LEU A 155 -16.09 -8.92 21.74
C LEU A 155 -17.27 -8.96 20.76
N LYS A 156 -18.28 -8.10 20.99
CA LYS A 156 -19.53 -8.10 20.20
C LYS A 156 -19.70 -6.86 19.32
N ASN A 157 -18.92 -5.80 19.57
CA ASN A 157 -18.96 -4.56 18.79
C ASN A 157 -17.57 -3.91 18.67
N ILE A 158 -17.46 -2.96 17.74
CA ILE A 158 -16.19 -2.27 17.44
C ILE A 158 -15.72 -1.40 18.62
N GLY A 159 -16.63 -0.74 19.35
CA GLY A 159 -16.26 0.09 20.50
C GLY A 159 -15.60 -0.73 21.63
N GLN A 160 -16.16 -1.91 21.93
CA GLN A 160 -15.59 -2.86 22.88
C GLN A 160 -14.22 -3.38 22.41
N LEU A 161 -14.03 -3.57 21.10
CA LEU A 161 -12.74 -3.97 20.55
C LEU A 161 -11.70 -2.86 20.74
N GLU A 162 -12.06 -1.60 20.48
CA GLU A 162 -11.16 -0.46 20.67
C GLU A 162 -10.74 -0.32 22.14
N GLU A 163 -11.69 -0.37 23.08
CA GLU A 163 -11.42 -0.33 24.52
C GLU A 163 -10.54 -1.50 24.97
N ALA A 164 -10.85 -2.72 24.53
CA ALA A 164 -10.09 -3.91 24.88
C ALA A 164 -8.66 -3.87 24.32
N ILE A 165 -8.43 -3.34 23.11
CA ILE A 165 -7.08 -3.17 22.55
C ILE A 165 -6.26 -2.23 23.44
N VAL A 166 -6.84 -1.08 23.82
CA VAL A 166 -6.18 -0.07 24.65
C VAL A 166 -5.84 -0.66 26.02
N GLU A 167 -6.80 -1.31 26.67
CA GLU A 167 -6.59 -1.95 27.98
C GLU A 167 -5.51 -3.03 27.91
N VAL A 168 -5.58 -3.92 26.92
CA VAL A 168 -4.57 -4.98 26.73
C VAL A 168 -3.19 -4.37 26.51
N TRP A 169 -3.08 -3.32 25.68
CA TRP A 169 -1.82 -2.66 25.38
C TRP A 169 -1.17 -2.05 26.63
N TYR A 170 -1.93 -1.31 27.43
CA TYR A 170 -1.40 -0.71 28.67
C TYR A 170 -1.07 -1.74 29.75
N ASN A 171 -1.71 -2.90 29.73
CA ASN A 171 -1.43 -4.03 30.63
C ASN A 171 -0.27 -4.93 30.18
N ILE A 172 0.46 -4.57 29.11
CA ILE A 172 1.69 -5.27 28.75
C ILE A 172 2.83 -4.76 29.62
N GLU A 173 3.44 -5.68 30.37
CA GLU A 173 4.55 -5.35 31.25
C GLU A 173 5.76 -4.85 30.43
N PRO A 174 6.43 -3.75 30.83
CA PRO A 174 7.62 -3.26 30.15
C PRO A 174 8.74 -4.31 30.03
N GLU A 175 8.79 -5.26 30.96
CA GLU A 175 9.74 -6.38 30.94
C GLU A 175 9.52 -7.31 29.74
N PHE A 176 8.27 -7.49 29.31
CA PHE A 176 7.96 -8.26 28.11
C PHE A 176 8.59 -7.60 26.87
N CYS A 177 8.45 -6.29 26.73
CA CYS A 177 9.06 -5.52 25.63
C CYS A 177 10.59 -5.61 25.67
N ARG A 178 11.22 -5.52 26.85
CA ARG A 178 12.67 -5.70 27.00
C ARG A 178 13.11 -7.09 26.56
N ASN A 179 12.40 -8.13 26.98
CA ASN A 179 12.69 -9.51 26.59
C ASN A 179 12.57 -9.75 25.08
N LEU A 180 11.60 -9.11 24.41
CA LEU A 180 11.50 -9.15 22.95
C LEU A 180 12.75 -8.57 22.29
N VAL A 181 13.21 -7.39 22.72
CA VAL A 181 14.43 -6.77 22.20
C VAL A 181 15.66 -7.63 22.48
N HIS A 182 15.82 -8.15 23.70
CA HIS A 182 16.92 -9.04 24.05
C HIS A 182 16.91 -10.38 23.31
N SER A 183 15.76 -10.81 22.77
CA SER A 183 15.67 -12.01 21.95
C SER A 183 16.21 -11.85 20.52
N MET A 184 16.39 -10.61 20.05
CA MET A 184 16.81 -10.30 18.67
C MET A 184 18.12 -10.95 18.23
N PRO A 185 19.22 -10.95 19.03
CA PRO A 185 20.45 -11.62 18.63
C PRO A 185 20.25 -13.11 18.33
N ARG A 186 19.41 -13.80 19.13
CA ARG A 186 19.10 -15.22 18.93
C ARG A 186 18.28 -15.46 17.67
N ARG A 187 17.29 -14.60 17.38
CA ARG A 187 16.47 -14.67 16.15
C ARG A 187 17.32 -14.48 14.91
N ILE A 188 18.19 -13.49 14.91
CA ILE A 188 19.15 -13.22 13.81
C ILE A 188 20.08 -14.41 13.62
N ALA A 189 20.62 -14.98 14.70
CA ALA A 189 21.47 -16.17 14.61
C ALA A 189 20.72 -17.37 14.01
N LYS A 190 19.43 -17.54 14.34
CA LYS A 190 18.58 -18.60 13.77
C LYS A 190 18.29 -18.39 12.29
N VAL A 191 17.97 -17.17 11.87
CA VAL A 191 17.80 -16.83 10.44
C VAL A 191 19.09 -17.08 9.66
N LYS A 192 20.26 -16.72 10.22
CA LYS A 192 21.56 -17.02 9.61
C LYS A 192 21.79 -18.53 9.48
N LYS A 193 21.49 -19.32 10.53
CA LYS A 193 21.57 -20.79 10.49
C LYS A 193 20.65 -21.37 9.41
N ASN A 194 19.47 -20.80 9.27
CA ASN A 194 18.47 -21.18 8.28
C ASN A 194 18.73 -20.57 6.89
N GLN A 195 19.90 -19.95 6.63
CA GLN A 195 20.24 -19.36 5.33
C GLN A 195 19.18 -18.37 4.79
N GLY A 196 18.50 -17.64 5.69
CA GLY A 196 17.45 -16.69 5.32
C GLY A 196 16.04 -17.29 5.24
N PHE A 197 15.86 -18.60 5.43
CA PHE A 197 14.54 -19.21 5.57
C PHE A 197 13.90 -18.89 6.94
N ALA A 198 12.58 -19.04 7.01
CA ALA A 198 11.76 -18.72 8.18
C ALA A 198 12.36 -19.30 9.47
N SER A 199 12.40 -18.48 10.52
CA SER A 199 12.99 -18.86 11.80
C SER A 199 11.99 -19.59 12.72
N GLY A 200 10.69 -19.51 12.39
CA GLY A 200 9.60 -20.13 13.14
C GLY A 200 9.32 -19.42 14.47
N TYR A 201 9.58 -18.12 14.52
CA TYR A 201 9.25 -17.24 15.63
C TYR A 201 7.93 -16.54 15.36
#